data_AF-A0AAN5CGT7-F1
#
_entry.id   AF-A0AAN5CGT7-F1
#
_cell.length_a   1.000
_cell.length_b   1.000
_cell.length_c   1.000
_cell.angle_alpha   90.00
_cell.angle_beta   90.00
_cell.angle_gamma   90.00
#
_symmetry.space_group_name_H-M   'P 1'
#
loop_
_entity.id
_entity.type
_entity.pdbx_description
1 polymer ?
#
loop_
_entity_poly.entity_id
_entity_poly.type
_entity_poly.pdbx_seq_one_letter_code
_entity_poly.pdbx_strand_id
1 'polypeptide(L)'
;MKVACKLLIALAVDECAVFLRKRLSIDNAASLLAFTTSIKCFKLTDAVLRFVDKNFVPVSLTPEFCELPFPDLCLIIMRDSLNVDCESQV
;
A
#
# COMPACT_ATOMS: atom_id res chain seq x y z
N MET A 1 15.90 13.25 -24.38
CA MET A 1 14.46 12.91 -24.45
C MET A 1 13.94 11.96 -23.34
N LYS A 2 14.79 11.25 -22.57
CA LYS A 2 14.34 10.32 -21.49
C LYS A 2 13.94 10.98 -20.15
N VAL A 3 14.36 12.22 -19.90
CA VAL A 3 14.12 12.92 -18.63
C VAL A 3 12.69 13.47 -18.52
N ALA A 4 12.10 13.89 -19.65
CA ALA A 4 10.73 14.43 -19.70
C ALA A 4 9.66 13.38 -19.32
N CYS A 5 9.84 12.10 -19.69
CA CYS A 5 8.90 11.03 -19.31
C CYS A 5 8.87 10.77 -17.80
N LYS A 6 10.00 10.86 -17.08
CA LYS A 6 10.01 10.70 -15.62
C LYS A 6 9.26 11.84 -14.90
N LEU A 7 9.36 13.06 -15.42
CA LEU A 7 8.69 14.24 -14.86
C LEU A 7 7.17 14.22 -15.12
N LEU A 8 6.74 13.77 -16.30
CA LEU A 8 5.32 13.59 -16.61
C LEU A 8 4.67 12.50 -15.73
N ILE A 9 5.40 11.42 -15.45
CA ILE A 9 4.95 10.38 -14.51
C ILE A 9 4.82 10.95 -13.09
N ALA A 10 5.77 11.79 -12.63
CA ALA A 10 5.72 12.34 -11.26
C ALA A 10 4.47 13.23 -11.02
N LEU A 11 4.10 14.07 -11.98
CA LEU A 11 2.87 14.89 -11.90
C LEU A 11 1.60 14.03 -11.97
N ALA A 12 1.57 13.04 -12.86
CA ALA A 12 0.46 12.09 -12.93
C ALA A 12 0.35 11.27 -11.64
N VAL A 13 1.47 10.93 -11.00
CA VAL A 13 1.53 10.17 -9.75
C VAL A 13 0.97 10.96 -8.58
N ASP A 14 1.17 12.28 -8.50
CA ASP A 14 0.59 13.11 -7.43
C ASP A 14 -0.94 13.23 -7.57
N GLU A 15 -1.47 13.45 -8.78
CA GLU A 15 -2.92 13.44 -9.03
C GLU A 15 -3.53 12.03 -8.85
N CYS A 16 -2.85 11.00 -9.35
CA CYS A 16 -3.22 9.61 -9.10
C CYS A 16 -3.17 9.26 -7.61
N ALA A 17 -2.25 9.83 -6.83
CA ALA A 17 -2.18 9.60 -5.39
C ALA A 17 -3.41 10.18 -4.68
N VAL A 18 -3.90 11.37 -5.09
CA VAL A 18 -5.15 11.93 -4.57
C VAL A 18 -6.35 11.05 -4.97
N PHE A 19 -6.40 10.62 -6.23
CA PHE A 19 -7.47 9.76 -6.73
C PHE A 19 -7.49 8.38 -6.05
N LEU A 20 -6.32 7.74 -5.90
CA LEU A 20 -6.16 6.43 -5.29
C LEU A 20 -6.42 6.48 -3.79
N ARG A 21 -6.01 7.55 -3.08
CA ARG A 21 -6.38 7.74 -1.67
C ARG A 21 -7.89 7.84 -1.46
N LYS A 22 -8.64 8.45 -2.38
CA LYS A 22 -10.11 8.51 -2.31
C LYS A 22 -10.79 7.17 -2.62
N ARG A 23 -10.08 6.23 -3.23
CA ARG A 23 -10.58 4.90 -3.64
C ARG A 23 -10.04 3.78 -2.76
N LEU A 24 -9.17 4.08 -1.80
CA LEU A 24 -8.55 3.10 -0.92
C LEU A 24 -9.61 2.47 -0.02
N SER A 25 -9.69 1.15 -0.06
CA SER A 25 -10.63 0.32 0.71
C SER A 25 -9.90 -0.89 1.27
N ILE A 26 -10.57 -1.64 2.16
CA ILE A 26 -10.04 -2.89 2.71
C ILE A 26 -9.72 -3.87 1.58
N ASP A 27 -10.64 -4.04 0.63
CA ASP A 27 -10.52 -5.02 -0.46
C ASP A 27 -9.38 -4.74 -1.44
N ASN A 28 -8.95 -3.47 -1.59
CA ASN A 28 -7.93 -3.09 -2.57
C ASN A 28 -6.59 -2.66 -1.97
N ALA A 29 -6.47 -2.61 -0.65
CA ALA A 29 -5.28 -2.10 0.02
C ALA A 29 -4.01 -2.91 -0.32
N ALA A 30 -4.11 -4.24 -0.33
CA ALA A 30 -2.99 -5.13 -0.64
C ALA A 30 -2.53 -4.99 -2.11
N SER A 31 -3.46 -5.02 -3.07
CA SER A 31 -3.14 -4.84 -4.49
C SER A 31 -2.56 -3.45 -4.77
N LEU A 32 -3.08 -2.43 -4.08
CA LEU A 32 -2.59 -1.07 -4.23
C LEU A 32 -1.20 -0.90 -3.60
N LEU A 33 -0.90 -1.59 -2.50
CA LEU A 33 0.44 -1.63 -1.94
C LEU A 33 1.44 -2.19 -2.97
N ALA A 34 1.18 -3.38 -3.50
CA ALA A 34 2.01 -4.02 -4.51
C ALA A 34 2.24 -3.10 -5.74
N PHE A 35 1.17 -2.44 -6.20
CA PHE A 35 1.27 -1.47 -7.30
C PHE A 35 2.19 -0.30 -6.97
N THR A 36 2.01 0.32 -5.80
CA THR A 36 2.78 1.50 -5.39
C THR A 36 4.26 1.19 -5.15
N THR A 37 4.55 0.00 -4.61
CA THR A 37 5.91 -0.53 -4.45
C THR A 37 6.57 -0.75 -5.82
N SER A 38 5.85 -1.31 -6.79
CA SER A 38 6.34 -1.55 -8.15
C SER A 38 6.74 -0.26 -8.89
N ILE A 39 5.93 0.80 -8.78
CA ILE A 39 6.23 2.11 -9.39
C ILE A 39 7.20 2.97 -8.56
N LYS A 40 7.65 2.48 -7.39
CA LYS A 40 8.58 3.15 -6.46
C LYS A 40 8.08 4.54 -6.02
N CYS A 41 6.78 4.68 -5.79
CA CYS A 41 6.18 5.93 -5.29
C CYS A 41 6.05 5.91 -3.76
N PHE A 42 7.14 6.28 -3.07
CA PHE A 42 7.20 6.23 -1.60
C PHE A 42 6.07 7.00 -0.89
N LYS A 43 5.65 8.16 -1.42
CA LYS A 43 4.55 8.96 -0.82
C LYS A 43 3.21 8.24 -0.84
N LEU A 44 2.96 7.44 -1.88
CA LEU A 44 1.71 6.71 -2.02
C LEU A 44 1.78 5.37 -1.28
N THR A 45 2.93 4.69 -1.33
CA THR A 45 3.20 3.51 -0.51
C THR A 45 3.02 3.81 0.98
N ASP A 46 3.59 4.92 1.49
CA ASP A 46 3.40 5.33 2.90
C ASP A 46 1.93 5.58 3.24
N ALA A 47 1.16 6.20 2.34
CA ALA A 47 -0.25 6.45 2.55
C ALA A 47 -1.09 5.15 2.60
N VAL A 48 -0.77 4.18 1.74
CA VAL A 48 -1.40 2.85 1.74
C VAL A 48 -1.02 2.09 3.00
N LEU A 49 0.26 2.09 3.38
CA LEU A 49 0.72 1.43 4.62
C LEU A 49 0.05 2.00 5.87
N ARG A 50 -0.11 3.32 5.98
CA ARG A 50 -0.87 3.94 7.09
C ARG A 50 -2.34 3.54 7.14
N PHE A 51 -2.94 3.26 5.99
CA PHE A 51 -4.30 2.75 5.93
C PHE A 51 -4.36 1.28 6.37
N VAL A 52 -3.42 0.47 5.89
CA VAL A 52 -3.26 -0.93 6.29
C VAL A 52 -3.02 -1.01 7.79
N ASP A 53 -2.14 -0.20 8.37
CA ASP A 53 -1.90 -0.14 9.81
C ASP A 53 -3.21 -0.05 10.59
N LYS A 54 -4.06 0.93 10.24
CA LYS A 54 -5.32 1.20 10.94
C LYS A 54 -6.38 0.11 10.76
N ASN A 55 -6.30 -0.62 9.65
CA ASN A 55 -7.31 -1.60 9.22
C ASN A 55 -6.68 -2.98 9.03
N PHE A 56 -5.62 -3.31 9.79
CA PHE A 56 -4.81 -4.48 9.50
C PHE A 56 -5.63 -5.77 9.57
N VAL A 57 -6.39 -5.95 10.66
CA VAL A 57 -7.22 -7.15 10.87
C VAL A 57 -8.20 -7.40 9.71
N PRO A 58 -9.04 -6.45 9.27
CA PRO A 58 -9.92 -6.72 8.13
C PRO A 58 -9.16 -6.86 6.80
N VAL A 59 -8.02 -6.18 6.62
CA VAL A 59 -7.18 -6.32 5.42
C VAL A 59 -6.49 -7.69 5.37
N SER A 60 -6.01 -8.23 6.49
CA SER A 60 -5.31 -9.52 6.55
C SER A 60 -6.22 -10.70 6.23
N LEU A 61 -7.54 -10.51 6.32
CA LEU A 61 -8.56 -11.50 5.95
C LEU A 61 -8.93 -11.46 4.45
N THR A 62 -8.41 -10.49 3.68
CA THR A 62 -8.70 -10.39 2.25
C THR A 62 -7.91 -11.42 1.44
N PRO A 63 -8.49 -12.00 0.37
CA PRO A 63 -7.76 -12.88 -0.55
C PRO A 63 -6.49 -12.21 -1.11
N GLU A 64 -6.58 -10.93 -1.44
CA GLU A 64 -5.51 -10.14 -2.04
C GLU A 64 -4.30 -10.02 -1.10
N PHE A 65 -4.53 -9.99 0.21
CA PHE A 65 -3.46 -10.00 1.20
C PHE A 65 -2.76 -11.36 1.28
N CYS A 66 -3.53 -12.45 1.26
CA CYS A 66 -3.00 -13.82 1.29
C CYS A 66 -2.17 -14.18 0.06
N GLU A 67 -2.40 -13.50 -1.06
CA GLU A 67 -1.67 -13.68 -2.31
C GLU A 67 -0.44 -12.76 -2.44
N LEU A 68 -0.16 -11.91 -1.44
CA LEU A 68 0.99 -11.01 -1.49
C LEU A 68 2.32 -11.78 -1.57
N PRO A 69 3.26 -11.33 -2.42
CA PRO A 69 4.62 -11.83 -2.41
C PRO A 69 5.26 -11.64 -1.03
N PHE A 70 6.10 -12.58 -0.61
CA PHE A 70 6.81 -12.54 0.67
C PHE A 70 7.46 -11.17 1.00
N PRO A 71 8.16 -10.49 0.07
CA PRO A 71 8.73 -9.18 0.35
C PRO A 71 7.69 -8.11 0.73
N ASP A 72 6.53 -8.11 0.06
CA ASP A 72 5.46 -7.15 0.31
C ASP A 72 4.72 -7.48 1.61
N LEU A 73 4.57 -8.77 1.92
CA LEU A 73 4.04 -9.21 3.20
C LEU A 73 4.93 -8.75 4.36
N CYS A 74 6.26 -8.93 4.26
CA CYS A 74 7.23 -8.45 5.24
C CYS A 74 7.13 -6.94 5.49
N LEU A 75 6.86 -6.14 4.44
CA LEU A 75 6.68 -4.70 4.59
C LEU A 75 5.49 -4.33 5.48
N ILE A 76 4.51 -5.22 5.62
CA ILE A 76 3.33 -5.02 6.47
C ILE A 76 3.57 -5.60 7.86
N ILE A 77 3.87 -6.90 7.95
CA ILE A 77 3.89 -7.63 9.24
C ILE A 77 5.04 -7.21 10.16
N MET A 78 6.10 -6.61 9.63
CA MET A 78 7.23 -6.12 10.44
C MET A 78 6.99 -4.72 11.03
N ARG A 79 5.79 -4.16 10.89
CA ARG A 79 5.47 -2.81 11.37
C ARG A 79 4.94 -2.86 12.79
N ASP A 80 5.57 -2.14 13.70
CA ASP A 80 5.07 -1.97 15.08
C ASP A 80 3.78 -1.12 15.15
N SER A 81 3.38 -0.50 14.04
CA SER A 81 2.22 0.39 13.96
C SER A 81 0.90 -0.32 13.63
N LEU A 82 0.89 -1.65 13.50
CA LEU A 82 -0.32 -2.40 13.16
C LEU A 82 -1.37 -2.29 14.27
N ASN A 83 -2.60 -1.96 13.89
CA ASN A 83 -3.73 -1.88 14.80
C ASN A 83 -4.29 -3.28 15.05
N VAL A 84 -3.74 -3.94 16.07
CA VAL A 84 -4.15 -5.26 16.56
C VAL A 84 -4.40 -5.18 18.07
N ASP A 85 -5.31 -6.01 18.57
CA ASP A 85 -5.55 -6.18 20.00
C ASP A 85 -4.43 -6.97 20.67
N CYS A 86 -3.81 -7.91 19.93
CA CYS A 86 -2.69 -8.73 20.39
C CYS A 86 -1.86 -9.34 19.23
N GLU A 87 -0.62 -9.74 19.53
CA GLU A 87 0.34 -10.31 18.56
C GLU A 87 -0.13 -11.60 17.89
N SER A 88 -1.10 -12.32 18.46
CA SER A 88 -1.66 -13.52 17.79
C SER A 88 -2.49 -13.20 16.55
N GLN A 89 -2.78 -11.92 16.29
CA GLN A 89 -3.48 -11.47 15.09
C GLN A 89 -2.53 -11.15 13.92
N VAL A 90 -1.21 -11.19 14.14
CA VAL A 90 -0.16 -10.92 13.14
C VAL A 90 0.44 -12.22 12.62
#